data_AF-V4QEY6-F1
#
_entry.id   AF-V4QEY6-F1
#
_cell.length_a   1.000
_cell.length_b   1.000
_cell.length_c   1.000
_cell.angle_alpha   90.00
_cell.angle_beta   90.00
_cell.angle_gamma   90.00
#
_symmetry.space_group_name_H-M   'P 1'
#
loop_
_entity.id
_entity.type
_entity.pdbx_description
1 polymer ?
#
loop_
_entity_poly.entity_id
_entity_poly.type
_entity_poly.pdbx_seq_one_letter_code
_entity_poly.pdbx_strand_id
1 'polypeptide(L)'
;MHCVWTLPPGDADYSLRWRLIKTFFSRALPLDEYRSAVRLHRGERGIWQRRYWEHLIRNEADFRRHMDYVYVNPLKHGLVQRVEDWPYSSFHRDVRAGLYPADWAGDPELVLPRAKRAACGLLHPFP
;
A
#
# COMPACT_ATOMS: atom_id res chain seq x y z
N MET A 1 3.28 0.18 -2.22
CA MET A 1 2.47 0.89 -1.21
C MET A 1 1.05 0.98 -1.73
N HIS A 2 0.07 0.77 -0.87
CA HIS A 2 -1.35 0.97 -1.17
C HIS A 2 -1.92 1.96 -0.15
N CYS A 3 -2.73 2.91 -0.59
CA CYS A 3 -3.35 3.91 0.28
C CYS A 3 -4.69 4.37 -0.29
N VAL A 4 -5.56 4.84 0.61
CA VAL A 4 -6.82 5.50 0.28
C VAL A 4 -6.74 6.93 0.80
N TRP A 5 -7.24 7.88 0.01
CA TRP A 5 -7.24 9.30 0.31
C TRP A 5 -8.53 9.94 -0.17
N THR A 6 -9.02 10.89 0.63
CA THR A 6 -10.10 11.80 0.27
C THR A 6 -9.47 13.17 0.05
N LEU A 7 -9.71 13.76 -1.11
CA LEU A 7 -9.26 15.12 -1.41
C LEU A 7 -10.29 16.16 -0.94
N PRO A 8 -9.87 17.42 -0.70
CA PRO A 8 -10.81 18.49 -0.39
C PRO A 8 -11.90 18.66 -1.47
N PRO A 9 -13.09 19.16 -1.09
CA PRO A 9 -14.14 19.46 -2.07
C PRO A 9 -13.63 20.36 -3.20
N GLY A 10 -13.92 19.98 -4.44
CA GLY A 10 -13.47 20.72 -5.64
C GLY A 10 -12.03 20.45 -6.07
N ASP A 11 -11.27 19.63 -5.34
CA ASP A 11 -9.90 19.26 -5.68
C ASP A 11 -9.83 17.81 -6.19
N ALA A 12 -9.30 17.64 -7.40
CA ALA A 12 -9.08 16.35 -8.03
C ALA A 12 -7.60 16.08 -8.33
N ASP A 13 -6.68 16.95 -7.88
CA ASP A 13 -5.26 16.88 -8.25
C ASP A 13 -4.46 15.95 -7.32
N TYR A 14 -4.82 14.66 -7.38
CA TYR A 14 -4.04 13.59 -6.74
C TYR A 14 -2.68 13.39 -7.44
N SER A 15 -2.60 13.69 -8.74
CA SER A 15 -1.40 13.55 -9.56
C SER A 15 -0.26 14.43 -9.06
N LEU A 16 -0.55 15.70 -8.77
CA LEU A 16 0.43 16.62 -8.19
C LEU A 16 0.91 16.13 -6.82
N ARG A 17 -0.01 15.71 -5.96
CA ARG A 17 0.32 15.22 -4.60
C ARG A 17 1.24 14.01 -4.67
N TRP A 18 0.94 13.05 -5.55
CA TRP A 18 1.78 11.87 -5.72
C TRP A 18 3.17 12.20 -6.27
N ARG A 19 3.24 13.13 -7.23
CA ARG A 19 4.50 13.66 -7.75
C ARG A 19 5.33 14.29 -6.64
N LEU A 20 4.72 15.11 -5.78
CA LEU A 20 5.42 15.76 -4.67
C LEU A 20 5.91 14.75 -3.64
N ILE A 21 5.09 13.77 -3.24
CA ILE A 21 5.50 12.70 -2.32
C ILE A 21 6.74 11.97 -2.85
N LYS A 22 6.69 11.49 -4.11
CA LYS A 22 7.83 10.80 -4.74
C LYS A 22 9.06 11.70 -4.80
N THR A 23 8.88 12.99 -5.09
CA THR A 23 9.97 13.96 -5.18
C THR A 23 10.65 14.17 -3.83
N PHE A 24 9.89 14.50 -2.80
CA PHE A 24 10.45 14.79 -1.47
C PHE A 24 11.08 13.55 -0.85
N PHE A 25 10.42 12.39 -0.93
CA PHE A 25 10.99 11.14 -0.45
C PHE A 25 12.32 10.82 -1.15
N SER A 26 12.38 10.97 -2.47
CA SER A 26 13.62 10.72 -3.20
C SER A 26 14.73 11.67 -2.76
N ARG A 27 14.45 12.97 -2.65
CA ARG A 27 15.46 13.98 -2.27
C ARG A 27 16.09 13.71 -0.90
N ALA A 28 15.38 13.02 -0.01
CA ALA A 28 15.88 12.66 1.32
C ALA A 28 16.81 11.43 1.31
N LEU A 29 16.89 10.68 0.20
CA LEU A 29 17.71 9.48 0.09
C LEU A 29 19.05 9.74 -0.61
N PRO A 30 20.12 9.03 -0.23
CA PRO A 30 21.39 9.05 -0.96
C PRO A 30 21.19 8.60 -2.42
N LEU A 31 22.17 8.92 -3.27
CA LEU A 31 22.16 8.58 -4.71
C LEU A 31 22.93 7.29 -5.00
N ASP A 32 22.70 6.25 -4.19
CA ASP A 32 23.35 4.94 -4.29
C ASP A 32 22.52 3.91 -5.07
N GLU A 33 21.31 4.25 -5.50
CA GLU A 33 20.47 3.33 -6.24
C GLU A 33 20.94 3.12 -7.69
N TYR A 34 20.70 1.91 -8.22
CA TYR A 34 20.91 1.62 -9.63
C TYR A 34 20.01 2.48 -10.53
N ARG A 35 20.61 3.11 -11.54
CA ARG A 35 19.91 3.89 -12.56
C ARG A 35 20.39 3.47 -13.95
N SER A 36 19.44 3.12 -14.82
CA SER A 36 19.74 2.88 -16.24
C SER A 36 20.17 4.18 -16.93
N ALA A 37 20.85 4.08 -18.08
CA ALA A 37 21.26 5.25 -18.88
C ALA A 37 20.08 6.19 -19.20
N VAL A 38 18.91 5.62 -19.50
CA VAL A 38 17.68 6.39 -19.75
C VAL A 38 17.24 7.17 -18.52
N ARG A 39 17.32 6.58 -17.32
CA ARG A 39 16.96 7.27 -16.07
C ARG A 39 17.94 8.38 -15.73
N LEU A 40 19.24 8.13 -15.92
CA LEU A 40 20.29 9.13 -15.73
C LEU A 40 20.07 10.34 -16.64
N HIS A 41 19.83 10.11 -17.93
CA HIS A 41 19.60 11.19 -18.91
C HIS A 41 18.37 12.05 -18.57
N ARG A 42 17.33 11.46 -17.96
CA ARG A 42 16.11 12.17 -17.58
C ARG A 42 16.12 12.73 -16.15
N GLY A 43 17.23 12.57 -15.42
CA GLY A 43 17.30 12.93 -14.00
C GLY A 43 16.34 12.13 -13.12
N GLU A 44 15.89 10.95 -13.57
CA GLU A 44 14.96 10.10 -12.83
C GLU A 44 15.70 9.27 -11.77
N ARG A 45 15.01 9.05 -10.65
CA ARG A 45 15.49 8.17 -9.56
C ARG A 45 15.20 6.71 -9.87
N GLY A 46 16.05 5.83 -9.35
CA GLY A 46 15.94 4.38 -9.55
C GLY A 46 14.88 3.68 -8.68
N ILE A 47 14.35 4.39 -7.68
CA ILE A 47 13.60 3.81 -6.56
C ILE A 47 12.10 3.62 -6.82
N TRP A 48 11.49 4.46 -7.66
CA TRP A 48 10.04 4.44 -7.91
C TRP A 48 9.71 3.79 -9.25
N GLN A 49 8.61 3.05 -9.31
CA GLN A 49 7.95 2.76 -10.59
C GLN A 49 7.40 4.08 -11.19
N ARG A 50 7.52 4.23 -12.52
CA ARG A 50 7.19 5.49 -13.23
C ARG A 50 5.71 5.87 -13.09
N ARG A 51 4.82 4.89 -13.26
CA ARG A 51 3.38 5.08 -13.12
C ARG A 51 2.91 4.64 -11.74
N TYR A 52 1.63 4.83 -11.50
CA TYR A 52 0.90 4.27 -10.38
C TYR A 52 -0.45 3.78 -10.92
N TRP A 53 -1.20 3.10 -10.08
CA TRP A 53 -2.55 2.69 -10.36
C TRP A 53 -3.49 3.50 -9.47
N GLU A 54 -4.60 3.93 -10.03
CA GLU A 54 -5.64 4.69 -9.34
C GLU A 54 -7.01 4.06 -9.59
N HIS A 55 -7.85 4.10 -8.56
CA HIS A 55 -9.25 3.70 -8.65
C HIS A 55 -10.10 4.66 -7.83
N LEU A 56 -11.15 5.16 -8.45
CA LEU A 56 -12.11 6.04 -7.80
C LEU A 56 -13.13 5.19 -7.05
N ILE A 57 -13.11 5.29 -5.72
CA ILE A 57 -14.08 4.65 -4.84
C ILE A 57 -15.43 5.37 -4.96
N ARG A 58 -16.48 4.63 -5.31
CA ARG A 58 -17.80 5.22 -5.66
C ARG A 58 -18.89 5.01 -4.62
N ASN A 59 -18.69 4.09 -3.68
CA ASN A 59 -19.66 3.77 -2.64
C ASN A 59 -18.99 3.11 -1.43
N GLU A 60 -19.77 2.97 -0.37
CA GLU A 60 -19.32 2.44 0.92
C GLU A 60 -18.84 0.99 0.85
N ALA A 61 -19.51 0.13 0.08
CA ALA A 61 -19.10 -1.26 -0.07
C ALA A 61 -17.73 -1.36 -0.78
N ASP A 62 -17.49 -0.49 -1.76
CA ASP A 62 -16.21 -0.39 -2.45
C ASP A 62 -15.11 0.19 -1.56
N PHE A 63 -15.45 1.18 -0.73
CA PHE A 63 -14.53 1.73 0.27
C PHE A 63 -14.03 0.65 1.23
N ARG A 64 -14.94 -0.13 1.82
CA ARG A 64 -14.59 -1.20 2.76
C ARG A 64 -13.67 -2.24 2.14
N ARG A 65 -13.99 -2.73 0.94
CA ARG A 65 -13.13 -3.68 0.22
C ARG A 65 -11.71 -3.14 -0.01
N HIS A 66 -11.57 -1.86 -0.34
CA HIS A 66 -10.26 -1.25 -0.57
C HIS A 66 -9.49 -1.02 0.74
N MET A 67 -10.17 -0.65 1.82
CA MET A 67 -9.56 -0.56 3.16
C MET A 67 -9.05 -1.94 3.63
N ASP A 68 -9.89 -2.97 3.52
CA ASP A 68 -9.51 -4.36 3.83
C ASP A 68 -8.30 -4.79 3.02
N TYR A 69 -8.29 -4.48 1.71
CA TYR A 69 -7.17 -4.78 0.82
C TYR A 69 -5.87 -4.10 1.27
N VAL A 70 -5.92 -2.82 1.65
CA VAL A 70 -4.74 -2.09 2.15
C VAL A 70 -4.18 -2.74 3.42
N TYR A 71 -5.04 -3.18 4.34
CA TYR A 71 -4.61 -3.78 5.60
C TYR A 71 -4.15 -5.23 5.48
N VAL A 72 -4.77 -6.05 4.63
CA VAL A 72 -4.36 -7.44 4.44
C VAL A 72 -3.09 -7.59 3.58
N ASN A 73 -2.63 -6.51 2.94
CA ASN A 73 -1.52 -6.56 1.98
C ASN A 73 -0.20 -7.13 2.55
N PRO A 74 0.26 -6.72 3.75
CA PRO A 74 1.45 -7.30 4.37
C PRO A 74 1.35 -8.82 4.58
N LEU A 75 0.17 -9.30 4.99
CA LEU A 75 -0.13 -10.72 5.14
C LEU A 75 -0.13 -11.43 3.77
N LYS A 76 -0.85 -10.89 2.78
CA LYS A 76 -0.90 -11.40 1.40
C LYS A 76 0.49 -11.53 0.77
N HIS A 77 1.39 -10.59 1.06
CA HIS A 77 2.77 -10.61 0.57
C HIS A 77 3.73 -11.44 1.43
N GLY A 78 3.25 -12.04 2.52
CA GLY A 78 4.03 -12.90 3.42
C GLY A 78 5.09 -12.14 4.21
N LEU A 79 4.84 -10.88 4.55
CA LEU A 79 5.72 -10.05 5.38
C LEU A 79 5.47 -10.27 6.86
N VAL A 80 4.25 -10.68 7.23
CA VAL A 80 3.79 -10.96 8.59
C VAL A 80 2.79 -12.12 8.56
N GLN A 81 2.52 -12.73 9.72
CA GLN A 81 1.48 -13.78 9.87
C GLN A 81 0.16 -13.19 10.40
N ARG A 82 0.21 -12.05 11.09
CA ARG A 82 -0.97 -11.29 11.54
C ARG A 82 -0.86 -9.85 11.07
N VAL A 83 -1.99 -9.23 10.72
CA VAL A 83 -2.00 -7.83 10.23
C VAL A 83 -1.50 -6.86 11.31
N GLU A 84 -1.81 -7.12 12.58
CA GLU A 84 -1.33 -6.29 13.70
C GLU A 84 0.19 -6.29 13.84
N ASP A 85 0.89 -7.34 13.39
CA ASP A 85 2.35 -7.40 13.47
C ASP A 85 3.04 -6.43 12.50
N TRP A 86 2.28 -5.82 11.57
CA TRP A 86 2.84 -4.87 10.61
C TRP A 86 2.79 -3.42 11.13
N PRO A 87 3.94 -2.81 11.51
CA PRO A 87 3.94 -1.48 12.12
C PRO A 87 3.73 -0.36 11.09
N TYR A 88 3.99 -0.62 9.81
CA TYR A 88 4.01 0.41 8.76
C TYR A 88 2.66 0.57 8.06
N SER A 89 1.60 0.77 8.84
CA SER A 89 0.25 1.03 8.33
C SER A 89 -0.59 1.87 9.29
N SER A 90 -1.73 2.37 8.81
CA SER A 90 -2.74 3.00 9.66
C SER A 90 -3.65 2.02 10.41
N PHE A 91 -3.44 0.71 10.27
CA PHE A 91 -4.28 -0.31 10.92
C PHE A 91 -4.38 -0.07 12.44
N HIS A 92 -3.25 0.15 13.10
CA HIS A 92 -3.16 0.45 14.53
C HIS A 92 -3.99 1.66 14.98
N ARG A 93 -4.04 2.70 14.13
CA ARG A 93 -4.87 3.88 14.38
C ARG A 93 -6.35 3.51 14.33
N ASP A 94 -6.75 2.73 13.33
CA ASP A 94 -8.14 2.36 13.09
C ASP A 94 -8.64 1.33 14.11
N VAL A 95 -7.78 0.45 14.62
CA VAL A 95 -8.07 -0.41 15.78
C VAL A 95 -8.36 0.41 17.03
N ARG A 96 -7.53 1.42 17.34
CA ARG A 96 -7.77 2.33 18.48
C ARG A 96 -9.06 3.14 18.33
N ALA A 97 -9.49 3.39 17.10
CA ALA A 97 -10.74 4.08 16.81
C ALA A 97 -11.97 3.13 16.81
N GLY A 98 -11.78 1.82 17.05
CA GLY A 98 -12.85 0.83 17.04
C GLY A 98 -13.40 0.48 15.66
N LEU A 99 -12.66 0.81 14.58
CA LEU A 99 -13.07 0.52 13.20
C LEU A 99 -12.72 -0.90 12.76
N TYR A 100 -11.67 -1.47 13.35
CA TYR A 100 -11.21 -2.85 13.10
C TYR A 100 -10.90 -3.54 14.43
N PRO A 101 -11.18 -4.85 14.56
CA PRO A 101 -10.66 -5.63 15.68
C PRO A 101 -9.14 -5.82 15.55
N ALA A 102 -8.42 -5.93 16.66
CA ALA A 102 -6.96 -6.08 16.65
C ALA A 102 -6.53 -7.41 15.97
N ASP A 103 -7.30 -8.47 16.21
CA ASP A 103 -7.14 -9.82 15.68
C ASP A 103 -7.87 -10.03 14.34
N TRP A 104 -8.18 -8.95 13.61
CA TRP A 104 -9.02 -8.98 12.41
C TRP A 104 -8.60 -9.99 11.33
N ALA A 105 -7.30 -10.10 11.05
CA ALA A 105 -6.79 -10.98 10.00
C ALA A 105 -5.39 -11.51 10.27
N GLY A 106 -5.19 -12.79 9.94
CA GLY A 106 -4.00 -13.56 10.23
C GLY A 106 -4.36 -14.84 10.95
N ASP A 107 -3.52 -15.86 10.83
CA ASP A 107 -3.69 -17.11 11.56
C ASP A 107 -2.37 -17.42 12.28
N PRO A 108 -2.36 -17.43 13.63
CA PRO A 108 -1.16 -17.71 14.41
C PRO A 108 -0.64 -19.14 14.24
N GLU A 109 -1.45 -20.08 13.71
CA GLU A 109 -1.06 -21.47 13.46
C GLU A 109 -0.58 -21.70 12.02
N LEU A 110 -0.73 -20.71 11.14
CA LEU A 110 -0.41 -20.83 9.72
C LEU A 110 1.10 -20.62 9.46
N VAL A 111 1.88 -21.68 9.68
CA VAL A 111 3.27 -21.75 9.19
C VAL A 111 3.24 -21.90 7.66
N LEU A 112 3.21 -20.78 6.94
CA LEU A 112 3.21 -20.80 5.47
C LEU A 112 4.56 -21.32 4.94
N PRO A 113 4.60 -22.47 4.22
CA PRO A 113 5.78 -22.86 3.48
C PRO A 113 6.07 -21.82 2.39
N ARG A 114 7.34 -21.49 2.15
CA ARG A 114 7.79 -20.45 1.20
C ARG A 114 7.11 -20.47 -0.18
N ALA A 115 6.57 -21.62 -0.60
CA ALA A 115 5.97 -21.85 -1.92
C ALA A 115 4.45 -21.62 -2.01
N LYS A 116 3.72 -21.34 -0.91
CA LYS A 116 2.26 -21.09 -0.95
C LYS A 116 1.92 -19.70 -0.42
N ARG A 117 2.31 -18.66 -1.16
CA ARG A 117 1.93 -17.25 -0.87
C ARG A 117 0.59 -16.82 -1.47
N ALA A 118 -0.27 -17.77 -1.84
CA ALA A 118 -1.58 -17.51 -2.44
C ALA A 118 -2.63 -18.44 -1.82
N ALA A 119 -2.90 -18.26 -0.53
CA ALA A 119 -4.03 -18.92 0.14
C ALA A 119 -4.55 -18.07 1.30
N CYS A 120 -4.89 -16.81 1.02
CA CYS A 120 -5.95 -16.13 1.78
C CYS A 120 -7.10 -15.95 0.79
N GLY A 121 -8.19 -16.69 0.99
CA GLY A 121 -9.39 -16.68 0.15
C GLY A 121 -10.22 -15.40 0.26
N LEU A 122 -9.58 -14.25 0.42
CA LEU A 122 -10.23 -12.95 0.53
C LEU A 122 -9.53 -11.98 -0.43
N LEU A 123 -10.32 -11.51 -1.40
CA LEU A 123 -10.02 -10.48 -2.39
C LEU A 123 -9.19 -10.96 -3.59
N HIS A 124 -9.91 -11.24 -4.69
CA HIS A 124 -9.34 -11.24 -6.03
C HIS A 124 -8.44 -10.00 -6.23
N PRO A 125 -7.29 -10.12 -6.92
CA PRO A 125 -6.54 -8.93 -7.31
C PRO A 125 -7.47 -8.01 -8.09
N PHE A 126 -7.62 -6.76 -7.63
CA PHE A 126 -8.25 -5.73 -8.44
C PHE A 126 -7.44 -5.60 -9.75
N PRO A 127 -8.10 -5.56 -10.92
CA PRO A 127 -7.43 -5.46 -12.21
C PRO A 127 -6.62 -4.17 -12.39
#